data_AF-A0A4Q9GV77-F1
#
_entry.id   AF-A0A4Q9GV77-F1
#
_cell.length_a   1.000
_cell.length_b   1.000
_cell.length_c   1.000
_cell.angle_alpha   90.00
_cell.angle_beta   90.00
_cell.angle_gamma   90.00
#
_symmetry.space_group_name_H-M   'P 1'
#
loop_
_entity.id
_entity.type
_entity.pdbx_description
1 polymer ?
#
loop_
_entity_poly.entity_id
_entity_poly.type
_entity_poly.pdbx_seq_one_letter_code
_entity_poly.pdbx_strand_id
1 'polypeptide(L)'
;MASPFLWPVLVPYALRAPAPVNLGVRPHKMQSSAHELLLELAALFPSFQEAWDAEANCNRNADGSFNLAGLWAEFSDYFIAQPTTPTPEQLRKLAGLVNRGITSDSNDESASVSACFLENVAGSIRANELKALLVTQALAVINKWEPAQ
;
A
#
# COMPACT_ATOMS: atom_id res chain seq x y z
N MET A 1 -4.28 -25.66 -63.21
CA MET A 1 -5.15 -24.58 -63.73
C MET A 1 -4.83 -23.31 -62.97
N ALA A 2 -4.75 -22.19 -63.69
CA ALA A 2 -4.09 -20.94 -63.30
C ALA A 2 -5.06 -19.92 -62.66
N SER A 3 -4.54 -19.19 -61.65
CA SER A 3 -4.71 -17.77 -61.28
C SER A 3 -6.13 -17.14 -61.16
N PRO A 4 -6.29 -15.88 -60.70
CA PRO A 4 -5.34 -14.91 -60.11
C PRO A 4 -5.82 -14.40 -58.71
N PHE A 5 -5.11 -13.58 -57.93
CA PHE A 5 -5.14 -12.12 -58.02
C PHE A 5 -4.13 -11.46 -57.05
N LEU A 6 -3.25 -10.65 -57.65
CA LEU A 6 -2.75 -9.33 -57.23
C LEU A 6 -2.23 -9.08 -55.79
N TRP A 7 -0.90 -8.99 -55.69
CA TRP A 7 -0.18 -7.94 -54.93
C TRP A 7 0.00 -6.70 -55.85
N PRO A 8 0.20 -5.45 -55.35
CA PRO A 8 1.17 -5.05 -54.32
C PRO A 8 0.59 -4.05 -53.30
N VAL A 9 1.23 -3.69 -52.19
CA VAL A 9 2.20 -2.58 -52.09
C VAL A 9 2.75 -2.54 -50.67
N LEU A 10 4.08 -2.48 -50.57
CA LEU A 10 4.83 -2.06 -49.39
C LEU A 10 4.41 -0.64 -48.98
N VAL A 11 3.81 -0.49 -47.80
CA VAL A 11 3.67 0.81 -47.16
C VAL A 11 4.98 1.12 -46.41
N PRO A 12 5.66 2.24 -46.72
CA PRO A 12 6.89 2.61 -46.04
C PRO A 12 6.64 2.91 -44.54
N TYR A 13 7.50 2.37 -43.69
CA TYR A 13 7.62 2.72 -42.27
C TYR A 13 8.20 4.15 -42.13
N ALA A 14 7.39 5.16 -42.42
CA ALA A 14 7.68 6.54 -42.06
C ALA A 14 6.36 7.30 -41.96
N LEU A 15 6.18 8.05 -40.87
CA LEU A 15 4.98 8.80 -40.46
C LEU A 15 3.96 8.02 -39.63
N ARG A 16 4.38 7.49 -38.47
CA ARG A 16 3.49 7.46 -37.30
C ARG A 16 3.62 8.81 -36.61
N ALA A 17 2.62 9.66 -36.78
CA ALA A 17 2.50 10.91 -36.03
C ALA A 17 2.62 10.61 -34.52
N PRO A 18 3.28 11.49 -33.73
CA PRO A 18 3.28 11.34 -32.29
C PRO A 18 1.82 11.40 -31.81
N ALA A 19 1.40 10.39 -31.06
CA ALA A 19 0.14 10.44 -30.34
C ALA A 19 0.13 11.70 -29.46
N PRO A 20 -1.01 12.42 -29.34
CA PRO A 20 -1.09 13.56 -28.46
C PRO A 20 -0.78 13.10 -27.03
N VAL A 21 0.29 13.66 -26.47
CA VAL A 21 0.56 13.61 -25.03
C VAL A 21 -0.61 14.28 -24.33
N ASN A 22 -1.58 13.47 -23.89
CA ASN A 22 -2.54 13.90 -22.89
C ASN A 22 -1.76 14.17 -21.60
N LEU A 23 -1.33 15.42 -21.41
CA LEU A 23 -0.97 16.01 -20.12
C LEU A 23 -2.24 16.19 -19.27
N GLY A 24 -3.03 15.12 -19.16
CA GLY A 24 -4.09 14.98 -18.18
C GLY A 24 -3.41 14.77 -16.85
N VAL A 25 -3.04 15.87 -16.19
CA VAL A 25 -2.87 15.88 -14.74
C VAL A 25 -4.23 15.45 -14.19
N ARG A 26 -4.38 14.14 -13.94
CA ARG A 26 -5.47 13.66 -13.11
C ARG A 26 -5.31 14.40 -11.78
N PRO A 27 -6.37 14.96 -11.18
CA PRO A 27 -6.26 15.44 -9.82
C PRO A 27 -5.80 14.24 -8.98
N HIS A 28 -4.55 14.26 -8.54
CA HIS A 28 -4.03 13.34 -7.54
C HIS A 28 -4.91 13.56 -6.31
N LYS A 29 -5.93 12.71 -6.15
CA LYS A 29 -6.36 12.36 -4.80
C LYS A 29 -5.08 11.81 -4.17
N MET A 30 -4.51 12.60 -3.27
CA MET A 30 -3.15 12.47 -2.75
C MET A 30 -2.95 11.06 -2.18
N GLN A 31 -2.40 10.16 -3.00
CA GLN A 31 -1.79 8.91 -2.55
C GLN A 31 -0.60 9.35 -1.72
N SER A 32 -0.53 8.93 -0.46
CA SER A 32 0.66 9.21 0.35
C SER A 32 1.82 8.45 -0.28
N SER A 33 2.88 9.16 -0.64
CA SER A 33 4.12 8.48 -0.99
C SER A 33 4.59 7.65 0.21
N ALA A 34 5.35 6.58 -0.04
CA ALA A 34 5.88 5.75 1.05
C ALA A 34 6.68 6.56 2.08
N HIS A 35 7.36 7.62 1.64
CA HIS A 35 8.10 8.52 2.52
C HIS A 35 7.19 9.37 3.40
N GLU A 36 6.11 9.95 2.86
CA GLU A 36 5.14 10.69 3.66
C GLU A 36 4.49 9.78 4.71
N LEU A 37 4.11 8.57 4.32
CA LEU A 37 3.54 7.60 5.24
C LEU A 37 4.53 7.19 6.35
N LEU A 38 5.81 7.00 6.03
CA LEU A 38 6.84 6.73 7.05
C LEU A 38 6.91 7.86 8.07
N LEU A 39 6.95 9.12 7.61
CA LEU A 39 6.98 10.27 8.50
C LEU A 39 5.72 10.36 9.38
N GLU A 40 4.55 10.08 8.81
CA GLU A 40 3.29 10.04 9.56
C GLU A 40 3.30 8.93 10.62
N LEU A 41 3.72 7.71 10.26
CA LEU A 41 3.79 6.58 11.19
C LEU A 41 4.82 6.82 12.31
N ALA A 42 6.00 7.35 11.98
CA ALA A 42 7.02 7.69 12.96
C ALA A 42 6.58 8.84 13.89
N ALA A 43 5.83 9.82 13.37
CA ALA A 43 5.26 10.87 14.22
C ALA A 43 4.17 10.35 15.16
N LEU A 44 3.36 9.38 14.71
CA LEU A 44 2.34 8.72 15.54
C LEU A 44 2.95 7.78 16.57
N PHE A 45 4.00 7.06 16.19
CA PHE A 45 4.66 6.05 17.00
C PHE A 45 6.17 6.30 16.99
N PRO A 46 6.69 7.17 17.86
CA PRO A 46 8.11 7.59 17.80
C PRO A 46 9.11 6.43 17.86
N SER A 47 8.84 5.39 18.66
CA SER A 47 9.69 4.19 18.74
C SER A 47 9.68 3.33 17.47
N PHE A 48 8.77 3.58 16.52
CA PHE A 48 8.80 2.94 15.21
C PHE A 48 10.05 3.36 14.42
N GLN A 49 10.53 4.59 14.60
CA GLN A 49 11.71 5.08 13.89
C GLN A 49 12.93 4.20 14.20
N GLU A 50 13.08 3.76 15.45
CA GLU A 50 14.17 2.86 15.85
C GLU A 50 14.05 1.48 15.21
N ALA A 51 12.83 0.93 15.12
CA ALA A 51 12.59 -0.34 14.42
C ALA A 51 12.88 -0.19 12.91
N TRP A 52 12.43 0.91 12.31
CA TRP A 52 12.65 1.20 10.90
C TRP A 52 14.14 1.38 10.54
N ASP A 53 14.92 1.98 11.44
CA ASP A 53 16.36 2.21 11.26
C ASP A 53 17.24 1.03 11.66
N ALA A 54 16.67 -0.02 12.26
CA ALA A 54 17.41 -1.19 12.69
C ALA A 54 18.08 -1.91 11.50
N GLU A 55 19.31 -2.38 11.69
CA GLU A 55 20.03 -3.17 10.68
C GLU A 55 19.30 -4.46 10.30
N ALA A 56 18.41 -4.96 11.18
CA ALA A 56 17.60 -6.14 10.95
C ALA A 56 16.41 -5.89 10.01
N ASN A 57 16.03 -4.62 9.75
CA ASN A 57 14.93 -4.29 8.86
C ASN A 57 15.28 -4.63 7.41
N CYS A 58 14.71 -5.72 6.90
CA CYS A 58 14.91 -6.19 5.53
C CYS A 58 14.00 -5.50 4.50
N ASN A 59 13.06 -4.68 4.96
CA ASN A 59 12.13 -3.91 4.12
C ASN A 59 12.75 -2.60 3.59
N ARG A 60 13.94 -2.25 4.06
CA ARG A 60 14.75 -1.13 3.56
C ARG A 60 15.96 -1.64 2.79
N ASN A 61 16.13 -1.17 1.56
CA ASN A 61 17.29 -1.51 0.75
C ASN A 61 18.56 -0.80 1.26
N ALA A 62 19.74 -1.29 0.85
CA ALA A 62 21.02 -0.71 1.22
C ALA A 62 21.22 0.74 0.73
N ASP A 63 20.52 1.15 -0.33
CA ASP A 63 20.50 2.53 -0.84
C ASP A 63 19.46 3.42 -0.13
N GLY A 64 18.78 2.89 0.88
CA GLY A 64 17.72 3.58 1.64
C GLY A 64 16.36 3.59 0.95
N SER A 65 16.23 3.03 -0.25
CA SER A 65 14.94 2.93 -0.93
C SER A 65 14.02 1.88 -0.29
N PHE A 66 12.72 2.10 -0.38
CA PHE A 66 11.67 1.21 0.10
C PHE A 66 10.34 1.49 -0.61
N ASN A 67 9.36 0.62 -0.40
CA ASN A 67 8.02 0.77 -0.97
C ASN A 67 6.94 0.69 0.14
N LEU A 68 5.67 0.92 -0.24
CA LEU A 68 4.54 0.89 0.70
C LEU A 68 4.36 -0.49 1.36
N ALA A 69 4.54 -1.57 0.60
CA ALA A 69 4.38 -2.93 1.11
C ALA A 69 5.38 -3.22 2.23
N GLY A 70 6.66 -2.93 2.01
CA GLY A 70 7.71 -3.10 3.02
C GLY A 70 7.51 -2.21 4.24
N LEU A 71 7.07 -0.96 4.04
CA LEU A 71 6.75 -0.06 5.16
C LEU A 71 5.61 -0.60 6.02
N TRP A 72 4.52 -1.05 5.40
CA TRP A 72 3.39 -1.63 6.13
C TRP A 72 3.75 -2.94 6.82
N ALA A 73 4.58 -3.78 6.18
CA ALA A 73 5.08 -5.02 6.76
C ALA A 73 5.88 -4.75 8.04
N GLU A 74 6.90 -3.89 7.96
CA GLU A 74 7.71 -3.52 9.13
C GLU A 74 6.86 -2.89 10.23
N PHE A 75 5.93 -2.01 9.86
CA PHE A 75 5.03 -1.38 10.82
C PHE A 75 4.09 -2.40 11.49
N SER A 76 3.66 -3.46 10.78
CA SER A 76 2.83 -4.51 11.34
C SER A 76 3.54 -5.28 12.45
N ASP A 77 4.80 -5.67 12.22
CA ASP A 77 5.63 -6.37 13.21
C ASP A 77 5.86 -5.50 14.44
N TYR A 78 6.23 -4.22 14.21
CA TYR A 78 6.37 -3.24 15.29
C TYR A 78 5.07 -3.05 16.09
N PHE A 79 3.94 -2.91 15.42
CA PHE A 79 2.65 -2.68 16.08
C PHE A 79 2.22 -3.86 16.94
N ILE A 80 2.46 -5.09 16.47
CA ILE A 80 2.19 -6.33 17.23
C ILE A 80 3.14 -6.46 18.43
N ALA A 81 4.43 -6.18 18.24
CA ALA A 81 5.46 -6.36 19.26
C ALA A 81 5.51 -5.24 20.31
N GLN A 82 4.79 -4.13 20.12
CA GLN A 82 4.82 -2.99 21.03
C GLN A 82 4.40 -3.38 22.47
N PRO A 83 5.29 -3.16 23.47
CA PRO A 83 5.02 -3.56 24.85
C PRO A 83 3.97 -2.66 25.52
N THR A 84 3.87 -1.40 25.08
CA THR A 84 2.92 -0.43 25.60
C THR A 84 1.68 -0.38 24.72
N THR A 85 0.51 -0.31 25.35
CA THR A 85 -0.73 -0.12 24.61
C THR A 85 -0.78 1.24 23.92
N PRO A 86 -1.04 1.29 22.60
CA PRO A 86 -1.26 2.53 21.89
C PRO A 86 -2.34 3.38 22.55
N THR A 87 -2.13 4.70 22.58
CA THR A 87 -3.14 5.63 23.07
C THR A 87 -4.37 5.65 22.16
N PRO A 88 -5.56 6.04 22.67
CA PRO A 88 -6.76 6.17 21.85
C PRO A 88 -6.61 7.16 20.68
N GLU A 89 -5.73 8.16 20.79
CA GLU A 89 -5.43 9.08 19.69
C GLU A 89 -4.57 8.41 18.61
N GLN A 90 -3.55 7.66 19.00
CA GLN A 90 -2.72 6.88 18.07
C GLN A 90 -3.56 5.87 17.30
N LEU A 91 -4.41 5.10 17.97
CA LEU A 91 -5.30 4.13 17.33
C LEU A 91 -6.27 4.78 16.35
N ARG A 92 -6.87 5.93 16.71
CA ARG A 92 -7.77 6.67 15.80
C ARG A 92 -7.06 7.19 14.57
N LYS A 93 -5.85 7.74 14.73
CA LYS A 93 -5.08 8.26 13.58
C LYS A 93 -4.59 7.11 12.69
N LEU A 94 -4.09 6.02 13.27
CA LEU A 94 -3.71 4.82 12.53
C LEU A 94 -4.91 4.22 11.77
N ALA A 95 -6.06 4.08 12.42
CA ALA A 95 -7.28 3.63 11.75
C ALA A 95 -7.66 4.57 10.60
N GLY A 96 -7.50 5.88 10.77
CA GLY A 96 -7.68 6.87 9.70
C GLY A 96 -6.78 6.61 8.48
N LEU A 97 -5.49 6.31 8.70
CA LEU A 97 -4.55 5.98 7.64
C LEU A 97 -4.94 4.69 6.91
N VAL A 98 -5.27 3.63 7.67
CA VAL A 98 -5.71 2.35 7.13
C VAL A 98 -6.99 2.50 6.32
N ASN A 99 -8.01 3.18 6.87
CA ASN A 99 -9.29 3.41 6.22
C ASN A 99 -9.15 4.26 4.94
N ARG A 100 -8.17 5.16 4.88
CA ARG A 100 -7.81 5.93 3.68
C ARG A 100 -7.17 5.05 2.61
N GLY A 101 -6.25 4.18 3.03
CA GLY A 101 -5.46 3.37 2.11
C GLY A 101 -6.24 2.22 1.49
N ILE A 102 -7.36 1.81 2.09
CA ILE A 102 -8.28 0.82 1.54
C ILE A 102 -9.41 1.50 0.75
N THR A 103 -9.42 1.27 -0.57
CA THR A 103 -10.49 1.70 -1.46
C THR A 103 -11.17 0.52 -2.15
N SER A 104 -12.38 0.73 -2.68
CA SER A 104 -13.14 -0.31 -3.39
C SER A 104 -12.46 -0.74 -4.68
N ASP A 105 -11.70 0.16 -5.27
CA ASP A 105 -10.87 -0.11 -6.43
C ASP A 105 -9.50 -0.56 -5.93
N SER A 106 -9.09 -1.77 -6.29
CA SER A 106 -7.78 -2.29 -5.92
C SER A 106 -6.68 -1.47 -6.58
N ASN A 107 -5.81 -0.88 -5.76
CA ASN A 107 -4.60 -0.19 -6.18
C ASN A 107 -3.42 -0.65 -5.29
N ASP A 108 -2.20 -0.22 -5.61
CA ASP A 108 -0.99 -0.64 -4.89
C ASP A 108 -1.04 -0.31 -3.39
N GLU A 109 -1.62 0.83 -3.01
CA GLU A 109 -1.78 1.24 -1.61
C GLU A 109 -2.77 0.30 -0.89
N SER A 110 -3.93 0.04 -1.49
CA SER A 110 -4.93 -0.88 -0.94
C SER A 110 -4.39 -2.31 -0.83
N ALA A 111 -3.63 -2.77 -1.82
CA ALA A 111 -2.97 -4.07 -1.78
C ALA A 111 -1.93 -4.13 -0.65
N SER A 112 -1.11 -3.10 -0.50
CA SER A 112 -0.07 -3.01 0.54
C SER A 112 -0.68 -2.98 1.95
N VAL A 113 -1.66 -2.10 2.20
CA VAL A 113 -2.32 -2.01 3.52
C VAL A 113 -3.05 -3.31 3.85
N SER A 114 -3.68 -3.95 2.86
CA SER A 114 -4.42 -5.20 3.08
C SER A 114 -3.49 -6.36 3.44
N ALA A 115 -2.51 -6.63 2.59
CA ALA A 115 -1.69 -7.84 2.68
C ALA A 115 -0.50 -7.67 3.64
N CYS A 116 0.05 -6.46 3.77
CA CYS A 116 1.25 -6.22 4.57
C CYS A 116 0.95 -5.61 5.94
N PHE A 117 -0.28 -5.16 6.19
CA PHE A 117 -0.67 -4.68 7.52
C PHE A 117 -1.87 -5.45 8.08
N LEU A 118 -3.05 -5.34 7.46
CA LEU A 118 -4.28 -5.89 8.02
C LEU A 118 -4.25 -7.42 8.16
N GLU A 119 -3.71 -8.14 7.18
CA GLU A 119 -3.51 -9.59 7.25
C GLU A 119 -2.54 -9.97 8.37
N ASN A 120 -1.39 -9.28 8.47
CA ASN A 120 -0.36 -9.58 9.47
C ASN A 120 -0.83 -9.33 10.91
N VAL A 121 -1.59 -8.25 11.14
CA VAL A 121 -2.06 -7.92 12.49
C VAL A 121 -3.29 -8.75 12.90
N ALA A 122 -4.00 -9.37 11.96
CA ALA A 122 -5.22 -10.11 12.23
C ALA A 122 -5.00 -11.20 13.30
N GLY A 123 -5.94 -11.33 14.24
CA GLY A 123 -5.84 -12.26 15.36
C GLY A 123 -4.88 -11.84 16.49
N SER A 124 -4.10 -10.76 16.33
CA SER A 124 -3.31 -10.19 17.45
C SER A 124 -4.21 -9.49 18.46
N ILE A 125 -3.74 -9.36 19.71
CA ILE A 125 -4.42 -8.54 20.74
C ILE A 125 -4.61 -7.11 20.25
N ARG A 126 -3.61 -6.58 19.52
CA ARG A 126 -3.60 -5.23 18.97
C ARG A 126 -4.63 -5.00 17.87
N ALA A 127 -4.93 -6.03 17.06
CA ALA A 127 -5.99 -5.94 16.08
C ALA A 127 -7.35 -5.66 16.72
N ASN A 128 -7.65 -6.25 17.89
CA ASN A 128 -8.92 -5.99 18.57
C ASN A 128 -9.10 -4.52 18.96
N GLU A 129 -8.01 -3.85 19.36
CA GLU A 129 -8.00 -2.42 19.70
C GLU A 129 -8.25 -1.55 18.45
N LEU A 130 -7.72 -1.96 17.30
CA LEU A 130 -7.86 -1.25 16.04
C LEU A 130 -9.24 -1.47 15.38
N LYS A 131 -9.79 -2.68 15.46
CA LYS A 131 -11.03 -3.10 14.76
C LYS A 131 -12.22 -2.18 15.03
N ALA A 132 -12.35 -1.69 16.26
CA ALA A 132 -13.45 -0.79 16.65
C ALA A 132 -13.46 0.54 15.88
N LEU A 133 -12.36 0.88 15.18
CA LEU A 133 -12.14 2.14 14.49
C LEU A 133 -12.05 1.98 12.96
N LEU A 134 -12.10 0.74 12.45
CA LEU A 134 -12.05 0.45 11.02
C LEU A 134 -13.43 0.59 10.38
N VAL A 135 -13.47 1.08 9.13
CA VAL A 135 -14.70 1.19 8.33
C VAL A 135 -14.88 -0.03 7.42
N THR A 136 -16.05 -0.15 6.79
CA THR A 136 -16.56 -1.36 6.11
C THR A 136 -15.53 -2.17 5.33
N GLN A 137 -14.68 -1.54 4.51
CA GLN A 137 -13.74 -2.27 3.66
C GLN A 137 -12.52 -2.78 4.45
N ALA A 138 -11.86 -1.92 5.22
CA ALA A 138 -10.73 -2.32 6.07
C ALA A 138 -11.16 -3.35 7.14
N LEU A 139 -12.35 -3.16 7.70
CA LEU A 139 -12.95 -4.10 8.65
C LEU A 139 -13.24 -5.47 8.00
N ALA A 140 -13.72 -5.49 6.75
CA ALA A 140 -13.93 -6.74 6.03
C ALA A 140 -12.61 -7.48 5.75
N VAL A 141 -11.54 -6.75 5.41
CA VAL A 141 -10.21 -7.35 5.18
C VAL A 141 -9.67 -7.99 6.46
N ILE A 142 -9.64 -7.25 7.57
CA ILE A 142 -9.06 -7.80 8.81
C ILE A 142 -9.87 -8.99 9.34
N ASN A 143 -11.21 -8.95 9.27
CA ASN A 143 -12.06 -10.06 9.71
C ASN A 143 -11.89 -11.33 8.86
N LYS A 144 -11.56 -11.19 7.57
CA LYS A 144 -11.31 -12.32 6.67
C LYS A 144 -10.13 -13.16 7.12
N TRP A 145 -9.13 -12.53 7.73
CA TRP A 145 -7.86 -13.15 8.12
C TRP A 145 -7.81 -13.54 9.60
N GLU A 146 -8.91 -13.37 10.34
CA GLU A 146 -8.95 -13.87 11.71
C GLU A 146 -8.97 -15.40 11.74
N PRO A 147 -8.22 -16.03 12.64
CA PRO A 147 -8.30 -17.47 12.83
C PRO A 147 -9.73 -17.86 13.22
N ALA A 148 -10.21 -18.96 12.65
CA ALA A 148 -11.50 -19.52 13.02
C ALA A 148 -11.52 -19.80 14.53
N GLN A 149 -12.55 -19.29 15.22
CA GLN A 149 -12.76 -19.51 16.66
C GLN A 149 -13.18 -20.94 16.97
#